data_AF-A0A956YF31-F1
#
_entry.id   AF-A0A956YF31-F1
#
_cell.length_a   1.000
_cell.length_b   1.000
_cell.length_c   1.000
_cell.angle_alpha   90.00
_cell.angle_beta   90.00
_cell.angle_gamma   90.00
#
_symmetry.space_group_name_H-M   'P 1'
#
loop_
_entity.id
_entity.type
_entity.pdbx_description
1 polymer ?
#
loop_
_entity_poly.entity_id
_entity_poly.type
_entity_poly.pdbx_seq_one_letter_code
_entity_poly.pdbx_strand_id
1 'polypeptide(L)' 'MSDDAKISKKEQKKAEDLAAVIEKIAEMPEPDRTMAERIHTLVTESAPELDPRLWYGMPAYAKDGKVVCF' A
#
# COMPACT_ATOMS: atom_id res chain seq x y z
N MET A 1 -20.59 7.57 -21.01
CA MET A 1 -19.22 8.12 -20.92
C MET A 1 -18.93 8.48 -19.46
N SER A 2 -18.65 7.52 -18.57
CA SER A 2 -18.32 7.86 -17.17
C SER A 2 -17.40 6.86 -16.44
N ASP A 3 -17.00 5.77 -17.08
CA ASP A 3 -16.27 4.68 -16.42
C ASP A 3 -14.74 4.83 -16.58
N ASP A 4 -14.28 5.38 -17.70
CA ASP A 4 -12.85 5.51 -18.04
C ASP A 4 -12.10 6.51 -17.13
N ALA A 5 -12.70 7.66 -16.84
CA ALA A 5 -12.09 8.70 -15.99
C ALA A 5 -11.96 8.29 -14.51
N LYS A 6 -12.78 7.34 -14.04
CA LYS A 6 -12.72 6.84 -12.64
C LYS A 6 -11.59 5.84 -12.44
N ILE A 7 -11.22 5.09 -13.48
CA ILE A 7 -10.17 4.08 -13.43
C ILE A 7 -8.81 4.78 -13.28
N SER A 8 -8.52 5.80 -14.09
CA SER A 8 -7.25 6.55 -14.01
C SER A 8 -7.04 7.24 -12.66
N LYS A 9 -8.10 7.78 -12.04
CA LYS A 9 -8.02 8.41 -10.71
C LYS A 9 -7.69 7.38 -9.62
N LYS A 10 -8.26 6.18 -9.71
CA LYS A 10 -8.04 5.09 -8.75
C LYS A 10 -6.62 4.53 -8.88
N GLU A 11 -6.12 4.36 -10.10
CA GLU A 11 -4.75 3.91 -10.36
C GLU A 11 -3.70 4.93 -9.90
N GLN A 12 -3.91 6.23 -10.17
CA GLN A 12 -3.06 7.30 -9.64
C GLN A 12 -3.01 7.25 -8.12
N LYS A 13 -4.17 7.13 -7.47
CA LYS A 13 -4.25 7.07 -6.02
C LYS A 13 -3.53 5.84 -5.46
N LYS A 14 -3.65 4.66 -6.09
CA LYS A 14 -2.90 3.46 -5.70
C LYS A 14 -1.39 3.67 -5.82
N ALA A 15 -0.93 4.32 -6.89
CA ALA A 15 0.50 4.60 -7.09
C ALA A 15 1.03 5.58 -6.04
N GLU A 16 0.26 6.63 -5.71
CA GLU A 16 0.59 7.57 -4.63
C GLU A 16 0.62 6.87 -3.26
N ASP A 17 -0.40 6.07 -2.95
CA ASP A 17 -0.48 5.32 -1.69
C ASP A 17 0.67 4.28 -1.57
N LEU A 18 1.06 3.62 -2.67
CA LEU A 18 2.23 2.73 -2.72
C LEU A 18 3.54 3.49 -2.48
N ALA A 19 3.73 4.64 -3.14
CA ALA A 19 4.92 5.47 -2.93
C ALA A 19 5.02 5.93 -1.47
N ALA A 20 3.90 6.36 -0.88
CA ALA A 20 3.84 6.77 0.52
C ALA A 20 4.15 5.61 1.49
N VAL A 21 3.70 4.38 1.18
CA VAL A 21 4.05 3.18 1.95
C VAL A 21 5.54 2.90 1.88
N ILE A 22 6.14 2.91 0.68
CA ILE A 22 7.58 2.65 0.50
C ILE A 22 8.42 3.72 1.19
N GLU A 23 8.06 4.99 1.05
CA GLU A 23 8.73 6.10 1.74
C GLU A 23 8.66 5.89 3.26
N LYS A 24 7.48 5.51 3.77
CA LYS A 24 7.31 5.28 5.20
C LYS A 24 8.14 4.12 5.73
N ILE A 25 8.24 3.04 4.96
CA ILE A 25 9.10 1.91 5.27
C ILE A 25 10.57 2.35 5.30
N ALA A 26 11.01 3.17 4.34
CA ALA A 26 12.39 3.67 4.30
C ALA A 26 12.73 4.60 5.49
N GLU A 27 11.75 5.35 5.99
CA GLU A 27 11.89 6.18 7.20
C GLU A 27 11.96 5.38 8.51
N MET A 28 11.57 4.10 8.51
CA MET A 28 11.56 3.29 9.73
C MET A 28 12.98 2.95 10.19
N PRO A 29 13.25 2.94 11.52
CA PRO A 29 14.50 2.41 12.05
C PRO A 29 14.56 0.89 11.89
N GLU A 30 15.77 0.33 11.98
CA GLU A 30 15.92 -1.12 12.10
C GLU A 30 15.55 -1.57 13.52
N PRO A 31 14.90 -2.73 13.70
CA PRO A 31 14.62 -3.78 12.69
C PRO A 31 13.28 -3.63 11.95
N ASP A 32 12.47 -2.63 12.29
CA ASP A 32 11.12 -2.46 11.74
C ASP A 32 11.11 -2.28 10.21
N ARG A 33 12.07 -1.53 9.66
CA ARG A 33 12.22 -1.37 8.21
C ARG A 33 12.29 -2.71 7.49
N THR A 34 13.22 -3.59 7.90
CA THR A 34 13.41 -4.90 7.26
C THR A 34 12.17 -5.79 7.38
N MET A 35 11.45 -5.72 8.51
CA MET A 35 10.18 -6.41 8.67
C MET A 35 9.14 -5.89 7.68
N ALA A 36 8.99 -4.56 7.60
CA ALA A 36 7.98 -3.93 6.76
C ALA A 36 8.25 -4.11 5.26
N GLU A 37 9.51 -4.06 4.82
CA GLU A 37 9.91 -4.40 3.44
C GLU A 37 9.52 -5.84 3.08
N ARG A 38 9.81 -6.80 3.97
CA ARG A 38 9.46 -8.21 3.74
C ARG A 38 7.96 -8.43 3.71
N ILE A 39 7.20 -7.78 4.59
CA ILE A 39 5.73 -7.83 4.58
C ILE A 39 5.21 -7.24 3.27
N HIS A 40 5.75 -6.09 2.83
CA HIS A 40 5.37 -5.47 1.57
C HIS A 40 5.57 -6.39 0.38
N THR A 41 6.76 -6.97 0.24
CA THR A 41 7.05 -7.93 -0.82
C THR A 41 6.11 -9.13 -0.73
N LEU A 42 5.96 -9.74 0.45
CA LEU A 42 5.12 -10.93 0.63
C LEU A 42 3.64 -10.66 0.30
N VAL A 43 3.11 -9.52 0.72
CA VAL A 43 1.73 -9.12 0.43
C VAL A 43 1.54 -8.87 -1.06
N THR A 44 2.48 -8.19 -1.71
CA THR A 44 2.39 -7.89 -3.15
C THR A 44 2.49 -9.18 -3.99
N GLU A 45 3.30 -10.15 -3.55
CA GLU A 45 3.42 -11.47 -4.19
C GLU A 45 2.20 -12.37 -3.93
N SER A 46 1.73 -12.44 -2.68
CA SER A 46 0.67 -13.36 -2.27
C SER A 46 -0.73 -12.83 -2.58
N ALA A 47 -0.90 -11.50 -2.57
CA ALA A 47 -2.19 -10.83 -2.69
C ALA A 47 -2.07 -9.49 -3.43
N PRO A 48 -1.79 -9.51 -4.76
CA PRO A 48 -1.69 -8.30 -5.59
C PRO A 48 -3.01 -7.53 -5.72
N GLU A 49 -4.12 -8.11 -5.24
CA GLU A 49 -5.42 -7.45 -5.13
C GLU A 49 -5.53 -6.50 -3.92
N LEU A 50 -4.59 -6.55 -2.99
CA LEU A 50 -4.56 -5.65 -1.84
C LEU A 50 -3.96 -4.30 -2.22
N ASP A 51 -4.65 -3.24 -1.82
CA ASP A 51 -4.23 -1.87 -2.01
C ASP A 51 -3.31 -1.44 -0.86
N PRO A 52 -2.01 -1.21 -1.12
CA PRO A 52 -1.12 -0.62 -0.13
C PRO A 52 -1.60 0.80 0.16
N ARG A 53 -1.62 1.17 1.44
CA ARG A 53 -1.97 2.51 1.90
C ARG A 53 -1.37 2.80 3.25
N LEU A 54 -1.23 4.08 3.59
CA LEU A 54 -0.91 4.46 4.97
C LEU A 54 -2.16 4.42 5.85
N TRP A 55 -2.02 3.82 7.02
CA TRP A 55 -3.04 3.77 8.07
C TRP A 55 -2.41 4.21 9.39
N TYR A 56 -2.84 5.36 9.92
CA TYR A 56 -2.28 5.99 11.13
C TYR A 56 -0.75 6.13 11.11
N GLY A 57 -0.17 6.40 9.94
CA GLY A 57 1.28 6.58 9.78
C GLY A 57 2.09 5.28 9.71
N MET A 58 1.43 4.12 9.67
CA MET A 58 2.06 2.81 9.41
C MET A 58 1.62 2.26 8.04
N PRO A 59 2.48 1.47 7.38
CA PRO A 59 2.14 0.79 6.13
C PRO A 59 1.05 -0.26 6.39
N ALA A 60 -0.02 -0.21 5.60
CA ALA A 60 -1.15 -1.12 5.72
C ALA A 60 -1.66 -1.54 4.36
N TYR A 61 -2.45 -2.61 4.34
CA TYR A 61 -2.97 -3.23 3.13
C TYR A 61 -4.50 -3.34 3.23
N ALA A 62 -5.19 -2.79 2.24
CA ALA A 62 -6.64 -2.77 2.18
C ALA A 62 -7.17 -3.70 1.11
N LYS A 63 -8.22 -4.45 1.46
CA LYS A 63 -9.05 -5.19 0.51
C LYS A 63 -10.39 -4.48 0.39
N ASP A 64 -10.75 -4.07 -0.82
CA ASP A 64 -12.05 -3.44 -1.10
C ASP A 64 -12.35 -2.23 -0.19
N GLY A 65 -11.33 -1.41 0.08
CA GLY A 65 -11.44 -0.22 0.95
C GLY A 65 -11.36 -0.49 2.46
N LYS A 66 -11.29 -1.76 2.89
CA LYS A 66 -11.11 -2.13 4.30
C LYS A 66 -9.68 -2.59 4.56
N VAL A 67 -8.99 -2.00 5.55
CA VAL A 67 -7.67 -2.50 5.96
C VAL A 67 -7.78 -3.86 6.62
N VAL A 68 -6.96 -4.80 6.16
CA VAL A 68 -6.92 -6.19 6.58
C VAL A 68 -5.57 -6.59 7.18
N CYS A 69 -4.50 -5.83 6.92
CA CYS A 69 -3.15 -6.09 7.45
C CYS A 69 -2.42 -4.76 7.70
N PHE A 70 -1.75 -4.63 8.85
CA PHE A 70 -1.00 -3.45 9.31
C PHE A 70 0.09 -3.88 10.31
#